data_AF-A0A520K6C7-F1
#
_entry.id   AF-A0A520K6C7-F1
#
_cell.length_a   1.000
_cell.length_b   1.000
_cell.length_c   1.000
_cell.angle_alpha   90.00
_cell.angle_beta   90.00
_cell.angle_gamma   90.00
#
_symmetry.space_group_name_H-M   'P 1'
#
loop_
_entity.id
_entity.type
_entity.pdbx_description
1 polymer ?
#
loop_
_entity_poly.entity_id
_entity_poly.type
_entity_poly.pdbx_seq_one_letter_code
_entity_poly.pdbx_strand_id
1 'polypeptide(L)' 'MIQKLDLLDQMKLIDQLTDLVRQRMTAHHGHSILELQGLGKEIWQDIDAQKYVDRERASWDG' A
#
# COMPACT_ATOMS: atom_id res chain seq x y z
N MET A 1 -20.98 28.90 16.91
CA MET A 1 -21.50 27.52 16.75
C MET A 1 -20.48 26.41 17.00
N ILE A 2 -19.26 26.69 17.48
CA ILE A 2 -18.37 25.64 18.05
C ILE A 2 -18.28 25.78 19.59
N GLN A 3 -18.39 27.00 20.12
CA GLN A 3 -18.39 27.29 21.56
C GLN A 3 -19.67 26.87 22.33
N LYS A 4 -20.65 26.26 21.66
CA LYS A 4 -21.86 25.70 22.29
C LYS A 4 -21.78 24.19 22.51
N LEU A 5 -20.75 23.53 21.96
CA LEU A 5 -20.51 22.10 22.19
C LEU A 5 -19.72 21.93 23.48
N ASP A 6 -20.08 20.90 24.25
CA ASP A 6 -19.26 20.41 25.34
C ASP A 6 -17.87 19.96 24.83
N LEU A 7 -16.87 20.01 25.70
CA LEU A 7 -15.48 19.60 25.43
C LEU A 7 -15.41 18.19 24.83
N LEU A 8 -16.26 17.26 25.28
CA LEU A 8 -16.31 15.91 24.74
C LEU A 8 -16.72 15.88 23.26
N ASP A 9 -17.70 16.69 22.89
CA ASP A 9 -18.18 16.76 21.50
C ASP A 9 -17.18 17.52 20.61
N GLN A 10 -16.47 18.51 21.17
CA GLN A 10 -15.35 19.15 20.47
C GLN A 10 -14.21 18.16 20.19
N MET A 11 -13.86 17.32 21.17
CA MET A 11 -12.84 16.28 20.99
C MET A 11 -13.26 15.25 19.95
N LYS A 12 -14.51 14.77 19.97
CA LYS A 12 -15.04 13.86 18.95
C LYS A 12 -14.99 14.47 17.56
N LEU A 13 -15.29 15.77 17.43
CA LEU A 13 -15.23 16.47 16.16
C LEU A 13 -13.81 16.56 15.60
N ILE A 14 -12.82 16.82 16.48
CA ILE A 14 -11.40 16.84 16.09
C ILE A 14 -10.95 15.46 15.61
N ASP A 15 -11.37 14.40 16.28
CA ASP A 15 -11.02 13.02 15.92
C ASP A 15 -11.60 12.65 14.54
N GLN A 16 -12.88 12.94 14.32
CA GLN A 16 -13.55 12.73 13.04
C GLN A 16 -12.91 13.52 11.89
N LEU A 17 -12.50 14.77 12.14
CA LEU A 17 -11.80 15.58 11.15
C LEU A 17 -10.42 15.01 10.83
N THR A 18 -9.71 14.53 11.85
CA THR A 18 -8.38 13.91 11.70
C THR A 18 -8.47 12.65 10.85
N ASP A 19 -9.47 11.79 11.10
CA ASP A 19 -9.72 10.58 10.32
C ASP A 19 -10.09 10.90 8.88
N LEU A 20 -10.93 11.91 8.65
CA LEU A 20 -11.35 12.32 7.31
C LEU A 20 -10.16 12.87 6.50
N VAL A 21 -9.29 13.66 7.13
CA VAL A 21 -8.05 14.15 6.51
C VAL A 21 -7.11 12.99 6.19
N ARG A 22 -6.90 12.07 7.13
CA ARG A 22 -6.08 10.87 6.93
C ARG A 22 -6.62 10.04 5.77
N GLN A 23 -7.92 9.79 5.71
CA GLN A 23 -8.56 9.00 4.66
C GLN A 23 -8.39 9.65 3.28
N ARG A 24 -8.45 10.99 3.19
CA ARG A 24 -8.20 11.72 1.94
C ARG A 24 -6.72 11.68 1.54
N MET A 25 -5.80 11.69 2.50
CA MET A 25 -4.37 11.55 2.23
C MET A 25 -4.01 10.11 1.83
N THR A 26 -4.69 9.11 2.40
CA THR A 26 -4.52 7.69 2.07
C THR A 26 -5.46 7.22 0.98
N ALA A 27 -6.23 8.12 0.34
CA ALA A 27 -6.93 7.84 -0.89
C ALA A 27 -5.85 7.60 -1.95
N HIS A 28 -5.35 6.36 -1.93
CA HIS A 28 -4.27 5.92 -2.78
C HIS A 28 -4.73 6.16 -4.21
N HIS A 29 -3.96 6.97 -4.92
CA HIS A 29 -3.99 6.95 -6.37
C HIS A 29 -3.75 5.49 -6.74
N GLY A 30 -4.59 4.93 -7.62
CA GLY A 30 -4.43 3.56 -8.06
C GLY A 30 -3.00 3.37 -8.56
N HIS A 31 -2.21 2.58 -7.84
CA HIS A 31 -0.82 2.37 -8.20
C HIS A 31 -0.78 1.60 -9.50
N SER A 32 0.06 2.06 -10.42
CA SER A 32 0.31 1.30 -11.63
C SER A 32 1.21 0.13 -11.28
N ILE A 33 0.89 -1.07 -11.75
CA ILE A 33 1.80 -2.22 -11.65
C ILE A 33 3.16 -1.94 -12.31
N LEU A 34 3.21 -0.97 -13.24
CA LEU A 34 4.44 -0.52 -13.91
C LEU A 34 5.41 0.19 -12.96
N GLU A 35 4.97 0.63 -11.78
CA GLU A 35 5.86 1.18 -10.74
C GLU A 35 6.85 0.12 -10.23
N LEU A 36 6.53 -1.16 -10.38
CA LEU A 36 7.42 -2.26 -10.03
C LEU A 36 8.40 -2.62 -11.15
N GLN A 37 8.28 -2.01 -12.33
CA GLN A 37 9.13 -2.34 -13.47
C GLN A 37 10.60 -2.05 -13.16
N GLY A 38 11.45 -3.06 -13.31
CA GLY A 38 12.88 -2.94 -13.07
C GLY A 38 13.29 -3.09 -11.61
N LEU A 39 12.34 -3.11 -10.66
CA LEU A 39 12.62 -3.48 -9.28
C LEU A 39 13.09 -4.94 -9.26
N GLY A 40 14.34 -5.16 -8.85
CA GLY A 40 14.97 -6.48 -8.80
C GLY A 40 15.87 -6.82 -9.99
N LYS A 41 16.01 -5.97 -11.01
CA LYS A 41 16.90 -6.24 -12.16
C LYS A 41 18.30 -6.68 -11.75
N GLU A 42 18.90 -6.01 -10.77
CA GLU A 42 20.24 -6.32 -10.25
C GLU A 42 20.29 -7.68 -9.56
N ILE A 43 19.22 -8.06 -8.87
CA ILE A 43 19.09 -9.37 -8.20
C ILE A 43 19.00 -10.49 -9.24
N TRP A 44 18.30 -10.24 -10.35
CA TRP A 44 18.07 -11.20 -11.42
C TRP A 44 19.16 -11.19 -12.51
N GLN A 45 20.18 -10.33 -12.41
CA GLN A 45 21.14 -10.10 -13.49
C GLN A 45 21.88 -11.38 -13.95
N ASP A 46 22.27 -12.23 -13.01
CA ASP A 46 23.00 -13.47 -13.29
C ASP A 46 22.12 -14.73 -13.10
N ILE A 47 20.80 -14.53 -12.98
CA ILE A 47 19.82 -15.60 -12.81
C ILE A 47 19.06 -15.77 -14.12
N ASP A 48 19.13 -16.97 -14.69
CA ASP A 48 18.21 -17.36 -15.76
C ASP A 48 16.79 -17.47 -15.19
N ALA A 49 15.99 -16.42 -15.43
CA ALA A 49 14.65 -16.30 -14.88
C ALA A 49 13.74 -17.47 -15.31
N GLN A 50 13.86 -17.92 -16.56
CA GLN A 50 13.02 -19.00 -17.08
C GLN A 50 13.39 -20.32 -16.40
N LYS A 51 14.69 -20.62 -16.32
CA LYS A 51 15.18 -21.83 -15.63
C LYS A 51 14.81 -21.86 -14.14
N TYR A 52 14.85 -20.70 -13.48
CA TYR A 52 14.44 -20.59 -12.08
C TYR A 52 12.95 -20.89 -11.91
N VAL A 53 12.09 -20.27 -12.73
CA VAL A 53 10.64 -20.51 -12.70
C VAL A 53 10.29 -21.98 -13.00
N ASP A 54 10.96 -22.58 -13.99
CA ASP A 54 10.71 -23.98 -14.35
C ASP A 54 11.11 -24.94 -13.22
N ARG A 55 12.20 -24.65 -12.49
CA ARG A 55 12.57 -25.41 -11.29
C ARG A 55 11.52 -25.29 -10.19
N GLU A 56 11.03 -24.08 -9.91
CA GLU A 56 10.01 -23.86 -8.88
C GLU A 56 8.68 -24.53 -9.25
N ARG A 57 8.31 -24.55 -10.53
CA ARG A 57 7.12 -25.28 -10.99
C ARG A 57 7.28 -26.78 -10.81
N ALA A 58 8.43 -27.32 -11.22
CA ALA A 58 8.73 -28.73 -11.07
C ALA A 58 8.83 -29.17 -9.60
N SER A 59 9.16 -28.26 -8.66
CA SER A 59 9.17 -28.57 -7.23
C SER A 59 7.78 -28.55 -6.58
N TRP A 60 6.78 -27.99 -7.26
CA TRP A 60 5.39 -27.92 -6.80
C TRP A 60 4.49 -28.96 -7.45
N ASP A 61 4.92 -29.56 -8.56
CA ASP A 61 4.34 -30.81 -9.06
C ASP A 61 4.71 -31.94 -8.09
N GLY A 62 3.76 -32.20 -7.16
CA GLY A 62 3.91 -33.05 -5.97
C GLY A 62 4.47 -34.45 -6.15
#